data_AF-A0A078GJW0-F1
#
_entry.id   AF-A0A078GJW0-F1
#
_cell.length_a   1.000
_cell.length_b   1.000
_cell.length_c   1.000
_cell.angle_alpha   90.00
_cell.angle_beta   90.00
_cell.angle_gamma   90.00
#
_symmetry.space_group_name_H-M   'P 1'
#
loop_
_entity.id
_entity.type
_entity.pdbx_description
1 polymer ?
#
loop_
_entity_poly.entity_id
_entity_poly.type
_entity_poly.pdbx_seq_one_letter_code
_entity_poly.pdbx_strand_id
1 'polypeptide(L)'
;MITCLSNLCKYENVWEAIGKREGIQILIPFLGLSSELHQELSVEFLAILTDKVEESRWAVTSAGGIPPLLQILETGVSHKAKDDAVRVLWNLCCHSEEIRLCVEKAGAIPVLLGLLQNGGAKAQENSANTLLKLIKTADPSVIEQVQALFLGDAPKSKTHLIRVLGHVLASASLEEFVTKGSAANNGLRSLVQRLASSNEKMKENAASVLADLFSSRKDLCGGLGFDENDSPCTKLLSGNTHAVATQLAHAIGSLSNPTKKKIVQKKLSGPEVEVIRPLIKSAKTNPIESAENPMSTLANLLSDPNIAAEALADDVVSALTRILREGTVQGKRNASQALHHLLKHFQVNDVFKGNDQCLPELIELLNATDLNNSAFIDVLEVLSLLAKAKYGANFSHNPFSAFTEAPSSLDSLVRCVADGHPLVQDKAIDILSRFCKTQFVALGEVLVTRSKSISSLANRTTNSSSPEIKVGGALLLLCAAKKDKTLCVEVIGRSGHSKSLVSSLLDMSKQNSLCCSYRVEIQRPRSFIANNLCLKMGDSDMVDPVTVLGSTISMWFLSIFCSSHPNNTLTVMEDNGLEIIAEKLQRYKFNTQEEVSDSEEKWILLSFLAVMSQEQTLFRPQQYQILCQL
;
A
#
# COMPACT_ATOMS: atom_id res chain seq x y z
N MET A 1 -11.05 -61.21 18.89
CA MET A 1 -11.99 -60.08 19.00
C MET A 1 -11.59 -58.93 18.10
N ILE A 2 -10.41 -58.31 18.31
CA ILE A 2 -9.92 -57.19 17.48
C ILE A 2 -9.81 -57.57 15.99
N THR A 3 -9.32 -58.77 15.67
CA THR A 3 -9.28 -59.28 14.28
C THR A 3 -10.68 -59.47 13.68
N CYS A 4 -11.69 -59.84 14.49
CA CYS A 4 -13.08 -59.97 14.04
C CYS A 4 -13.72 -58.60 13.80
N LEU A 5 -13.45 -57.63 14.68
CA LEU A 5 -13.83 -56.24 14.49
C LEU A 5 -13.19 -55.71 13.20
N SER A 6 -11.92 -56.03 12.91
CA SER A 6 -11.21 -55.60 11.69
C SER A 6 -11.91 -56.04 10.41
N ASN A 7 -12.50 -57.24 10.42
CA ASN A 7 -13.23 -57.77 9.28
C ASN A 7 -14.64 -57.18 9.14
N LEU A 8 -15.29 -56.82 10.26
CA LEU A 8 -16.62 -56.18 10.29
C LEU A 8 -16.59 -54.70 9.92
N CYS A 9 -15.42 -54.07 10.03
CA CYS A 9 -15.17 -52.66 9.76
C CYS A 9 -15.21 -52.22 8.29
N LYS A 10 -15.64 -53.12 7.39
CA LYS A 10 -15.89 -52.81 5.96
C LYS A 10 -17.24 -52.11 5.72
N TYR A 11 -18.08 -51.98 6.75
CA TYR A 11 -19.42 -51.38 6.69
C TYR A 11 -19.47 -50.11 7.55
N GLU A 12 -19.90 -48.97 6.98
CA GLU A 12 -19.86 -47.64 7.63
C GLU A 12 -20.58 -47.60 8.99
N ASN A 13 -21.72 -48.29 9.09
CA ASN A 13 -22.61 -48.29 10.26
C ASN A 13 -21.96 -48.88 11.53
N VAL A 14 -20.88 -49.65 11.36
CA VAL A 14 -20.18 -50.33 12.46
C VAL A 14 -19.29 -49.35 13.23
N TRP A 15 -18.75 -48.33 12.56
CA TRP A 15 -17.90 -47.32 13.20
C TRP A 15 -18.68 -46.44 14.18
N GLU A 16 -19.91 -46.07 13.82
CA GLU A 16 -20.78 -45.25 14.67
C GLU A 16 -21.24 -45.99 15.94
N ALA A 17 -21.38 -47.32 15.85
CA ALA A 17 -21.72 -48.17 16.99
C ALA A 17 -20.52 -48.38 17.94
N ILE A 18 -19.32 -48.61 17.40
CA ILE A 18 -18.10 -48.87 18.19
C ILE A 18 -17.46 -47.56 18.71
N GLY A 19 -17.62 -46.45 17.98
CA GLY A 19 -17.04 -45.16 18.33
C GLY A 19 -17.62 -44.51 19.59
N LYS A 20 -18.68 -45.09 20.16
CA LYS A 20 -19.26 -44.68 21.44
C LYS A 20 -18.40 -45.14 22.61
N ARG A 21 -18.66 -44.56 23.78
CA ARG A 21 -17.87 -44.74 25.01
C ARG A 21 -17.64 -46.21 25.36
N GLU A 22 -18.66 -47.05 25.23
CA GLU A 22 -18.63 -48.48 25.58
C GLU A 22 -17.69 -49.27 24.66
N GLY A 23 -17.71 -48.98 23.35
CA GLY A 23 -16.82 -49.63 22.38
C GLY A 23 -15.37 -49.20 22.56
N ILE A 24 -15.13 -47.91 22.79
CA ILE A 24 -13.79 -47.37 23.07
C ILE A 24 -13.21 -47.93 24.38
N GLN A 25 -14.01 -48.07 25.43
CA GLN A 25 -13.57 -48.63 26.72
C GLN A 25 -13.04 -50.06 26.60
N ILE A 26 -13.54 -50.84 25.64
CA ILE A 26 -13.03 -52.20 25.40
C ILE A 26 -11.63 -52.15 24.77
N LEU A 27 -11.31 -51.10 23.99
CA LEU A 27 -10.04 -50.97 23.27
C LEU A 27 -8.89 -50.45 24.15
N ILE A 28 -9.17 -49.56 25.12
CA ILE A 28 -8.13 -48.92 25.95
C ILE A 28 -7.22 -49.93 26.69
N PRO A 29 -7.74 -51.01 27.33
CA PRO A 29 -6.88 -51.98 28.01
C PRO A 29 -5.86 -52.67 27.10
N PHE A 30 -6.16 -52.80 25.80
CA PHE A 30 -5.27 -53.43 24.82
C PHE A 30 -4.09 -52.54 24.42
N LEU A 31 -4.09 -51.26 24.79
CA LEU A 31 -2.98 -50.33 24.56
C LEU A 31 -1.81 -50.57 25.53
N GLY A 32 -2.06 -51.04 26.75
CA GLY A 32 -1.06 -51.16 27.80
C GLY A 32 -0.37 -52.53 27.87
N LEU A 33 -1.06 -53.53 28.41
CA LEU A 33 -0.47 -54.82 28.85
C LEU A 33 -0.67 -55.99 27.87
N SER A 34 -0.92 -55.70 26.60
CA SER A 34 -1.23 -56.72 25.60
C SER A 34 -0.04 -57.01 24.69
N SER A 35 -0.10 -58.12 23.93
CA SER A 35 0.95 -58.43 22.95
C SER A 35 1.05 -57.33 21.89
N GLU A 36 2.24 -57.25 21.29
CA GLU A 36 2.61 -56.36 20.19
C GLU A 36 1.52 -56.17 19.12
N LEU A 37 1.01 -57.28 18.59
CA LEU A 37 -0.06 -57.31 17.60
C LEU A 37 -1.37 -56.69 18.11
N HIS A 38 -1.72 -56.91 19.38
CA HIS A 38 -2.93 -56.34 19.95
C HIS A 38 -2.81 -54.84 20.18
N GLN A 39 -1.64 -54.35 20.59
CA GLN A 39 -1.39 -52.91 20.70
C GLN A 39 -1.50 -52.24 19.33
N GLU A 40 -0.83 -52.77 18.30
CA GLU A 40 -0.89 -52.24 16.93
C GLU A 40 -2.32 -52.14 16.42
N LEU A 41 -3.07 -53.25 16.48
CA LEU A 41 -4.44 -53.27 15.98
C LEU A 41 -5.34 -52.33 16.78
N SER A 42 -5.18 -52.26 18.11
CA SER A 42 -6.03 -51.41 18.95
C SER A 42 -5.81 -49.92 18.67
N VAL A 43 -4.56 -49.50 18.51
CA VAL A 43 -4.24 -48.11 18.15
C VAL A 43 -4.73 -47.79 16.74
N GLU A 44 -4.52 -48.69 15.76
CA GLU A 44 -5.02 -48.52 14.39
C GLU A 44 -6.54 -48.32 14.38
N PHE A 45 -7.25 -49.10 15.17
CA PHE A 45 -8.70 -48.98 15.39
C PHE A 45 -9.10 -47.62 15.95
N LEU A 46 -8.44 -47.18 17.02
CA LEU A 46 -8.71 -45.87 17.63
C LEU A 46 -8.41 -44.72 16.66
N ALA A 47 -7.38 -44.87 15.83
CA ALA A 47 -7.02 -43.87 14.84
C ALA A 47 -8.10 -43.75 13.75
N ILE A 48 -8.65 -44.87 13.27
CA ILE A 48 -9.79 -44.85 12.34
C ILE A 48 -11.04 -44.26 13.00
N LEU A 49 -11.34 -44.65 14.24
CA LEU A 49 -12.52 -44.15 14.97
C LEU A 49 -12.43 -42.63 15.18
N THR A 50 -11.29 -42.12 15.61
CA THR A 50 -11.08 -40.67 15.83
C THR A 50 -11.05 -39.85 14.54
N ASP A 51 -10.76 -40.47 13.40
CA ASP A 51 -10.89 -39.84 12.07
C ASP A 51 -12.37 -39.78 11.63
N LYS A 52 -13.13 -40.85 11.84
CA LYS A 52 -14.47 -41.02 11.25
C LYS A 52 -15.63 -40.58 12.14
N VAL A 53 -15.48 -40.70 13.45
CA VAL A 53 -16.54 -40.47 14.44
C VAL A 53 -16.05 -39.41 15.43
N GLU A 54 -16.72 -38.26 15.46
CA GLU A 54 -16.30 -37.14 16.29
C GLU A 54 -16.43 -37.45 17.80
N GLU A 55 -17.51 -38.12 18.20
CA GLU A 55 -17.78 -38.53 19.59
C GLU A 55 -16.71 -39.46 20.15
N SER A 56 -16.02 -40.19 19.27
CA SER A 56 -14.95 -41.10 19.69
C SER A 56 -13.77 -40.36 20.32
N ARG A 57 -13.51 -39.09 19.93
CA ARG A 57 -12.43 -38.26 20.47
C ARG A 57 -12.68 -37.96 21.95
N TRP A 58 -13.91 -37.59 22.29
CA TRP A 58 -14.34 -37.41 23.67
C TRP A 58 -14.34 -38.73 24.45
N ALA A 59 -14.81 -39.82 23.82
CA ALA A 59 -14.85 -41.14 24.42
C ALA A 59 -13.45 -41.68 24.79
N VAL A 60 -12.45 -41.54 23.91
CA VAL A 60 -11.06 -41.93 24.16
C VAL A 60 -10.49 -41.18 25.36
N THR A 61 -10.74 -39.87 25.42
CA THR A 61 -10.28 -39.03 26.53
C THR A 61 -10.95 -39.44 27.85
N SER A 62 -12.27 -39.61 27.82
CA SER A 62 -13.07 -40.01 28.99
C SER A 62 -12.79 -41.43 29.49
N ALA A 63 -12.32 -42.31 28.60
CA ALA A 63 -11.91 -43.68 28.93
C ALA A 63 -10.46 -43.77 29.45
N GLY A 64 -9.75 -42.65 29.56
CA GLY A 64 -8.37 -42.63 30.04
C GLY A 64 -7.36 -43.14 29.01
N GLY A 65 -7.65 -42.99 27.72
CA GLY A 65 -6.78 -43.48 26.64
C GLY A 65 -5.48 -42.70 26.44
N ILE A 66 -5.37 -41.47 26.94
CA ILE A 66 -4.20 -40.59 26.69
C ILE A 66 -2.90 -41.16 27.26
N PRO A 67 -2.79 -41.55 28.55
CA PRO A 67 -1.53 -42.08 29.08
C PRO A 67 -1.03 -43.36 28.39
N PRO A 68 -1.89 -44.37 28.09
CA PRO A 68 -1.46 -45.52 27.29
C PRO A 68 -0.97 -45.16 25.89
N LEU A 69 -1.60 -44.19 25.22
CA LEU A 69 -1.13 -43.72 23.91
C LEU A 69 0.25 -43.08 23.99
N LEU A 70 0.52 -42.29 25.03
CA LEU A 70 1.86 -41.71 25.26
C LEU A 70 2.90 -42.79 25.55
N GLN A 71 2.55 -43.80 26.34
CA GLN A 71 3.42 -44.95 26.60
C GLN A 71 3.79 -45.67 25.29
N ILE A 72 2.85 -45.86 24.37
CA ILE A 72 3.12 -46.45 23.05
C ILE A 72 4.08 -45.57 22.23
N LEU A 73 4.07 -44.25 22.36
CA LEU A 73 5.04 -43.41 21.67
C LEU A 73 6.47 -43.60 22.20
N GLU A 74 6.61 -43.75 23.52
CA GLU A 74 7.91 -43.93 24.19
C GLU A 74 8.45 -45.36 23.99
N THR A 75 7.71 -46.36 24.47
CA THR A 75 8.14 -47.75 24.55
C THR A 75 7.67 -48.60 23.37
N GLY A 76 6.83 -48.03 22.50
CA GLY A 76 6.07 -48.81 21.53
C GLY A 76 6.91 -49.63 20.58
N VAL A 77 6.31 -50.77 20.26
CA VAL A 77 6.87 -51.96 19.66
C VAL A 77 7.24 -51.80 18.17
N SER A 78 6.50 -50.97 17.42
CA SER A 78 6.61 -50.86 15.96
C SER A 78 6.36 -49.42 15.49
N HIS A 79 6.98 -49.06 14.36
CA HIS A 79 6.79 -47.74 13.73
C HIS A 79 5.33 -47.47 13.38
N LYS A 80 4.55 -48.49 12.99
CA LYS A 80 3.13 -48.33 12.66
C LYS A 80 2.32 -47.93 13.89
N ALA A 81 2.55 -48.60 15.03
CA ALA A 81 1.89 -48.25 16.29
C ALA A 81 2.16 -46.80 16.71
N LYS A 82 3.41 -46.33 16.55
CA LYS A 82 3.78 -44.94 16.87
C LYS A 82 3.12 -43.93 15.95
N ASP A 83 3.07 -44.21 14.65
CA ASP A 83 2.39 -43.38 13.64
C ASP A 83 0.89 -43.23 13.97
N ASP A 84 0.22 -44.35 14.28
CA ASP A 84 -1.21 -44.35 14.59
C ASP A 84 -1.49 -43.71 15.95
N ALA A 85 -0.63 -43.91 16.95
CA ALA A 85 -0.82 -43.32 18.28
C ALA A 85 -0.70 -41.80 18.25
N VAL A 86 0.29 -41.25 17.53
CA VAL A 86 0.41 -39.79 17.38
C VAL A 86 -0.73 -39.22 16.54
N ARG A 87 -1.25 -39.98 15.56
CA ARG A 87 -2.45 -39.60 14.79
C ARG A 87 -3.69 -39.51 15.68
N VAL A 88 -3.89 -40.45 16.60
CA VAL A 88 -4.96 -40.35 17.61
C VAL A 88 -4.79 -39.07 18.44
N LEU A 89 -3.60 -38.82 19.00
CA LEU A 89 -3.35 -37.62 19.81
C LEU A 89 -3.57 -36.31 19.05
N TRP A 90 -3.16 -36.25 17.78
CA TRP A 90 -3.46 -35.14 16.87
C TRP A 90 -4.97 -34.88 16.75
N ASN A 91 -5.74 -35.94 16.49
CA ASN A 91 -7.19 -35.86 16.35
C ASN A 91 -7.86 -35.39 17.66
N LEU A 92 -7.38 -35.87 18.80
CA LEU A 92 -7.83 -35.43 20.12
C LEU A 92 -7.59 -33.93 20.32
N CYS A 93 -6.38 -33.44 19.99
CA CYS A 93 -6.03 -32.03 20.13
C CYS A 93 -6.83 -31.11 19.18
N CYS A 94 -7.37 -31.66 18.09
CA CYS A 94 -8.20 -30.92 17.13
C CYS A 94 -9.68 -30.84 17.52
N HIS A 95 -10.14 -31.59 18.52
CA HIS A 95 -11.57 -31.63 18.87
C HIS A 95 -12.01 -30.47 19.75
N SER A 96 -11.40 -30.31 20.93
CA SER A 96 -11.77 -29.25 21.88
C SER A 96 -10.58 -28.79 22.72
N GLU A 97 -10.70 -27.59 23.31
CA GLU A 97 -9.65 -27.03 24.17
C GLU A 97 -9.48 -27.83 25.47
N GLU A 98 -10.55 -28.41 26.00
CA GLU A 98 -10.51 -29.24 27.21
C GLU A 98 -9.72 -30.51 26.96
N ILE A 99 -9.95 -31.20 25.83
CA ILE A 99 -9.18 -32.40 25.48
C ILE A 99 -7.72 -32.06 25.21
N ARG A 100 -7.45 -30.96 24.49
CA ARG A 100 -6.09 -30.49 24.26
C ARG A 100 -5.33 -30.29 25.58
N LEU A 101 -5.96 -29.64 26.57
CA LEU A 101 -5.38 -29.44 27.90
C LEU A 101 -5.15 -30.76 28.65
N CYS A 102 -6.02 -31.77 28.47
CA CYS A 102 -5.80 -33.11 29.02
C CYS A 102 -4.56 -33.78 28.42
N VAL A 103 -4.35 -33.66 27.11
CA VAL A 103 -3.14 -34.18 26.44
C VAL A 103 -1.89 -33.45 26.92
N GLU A 104 -1.96 -32.12 27.06
CA GLU A 104 -0.86 -31.30 27.59
C GLU A 104 -0.49 -31.70 29.02
N LYS A 105 -1.48 -31.79 29.94
CA LYS A 105 -1.28 -32.19 31.34
C LYS A 105 -0.80 -33.62 31.52
N ALA A 106 -1.03 -34.50 30.55
CA ALA A 106 -0.52 -35.86 30.55
C ALA A 106 0.98 -35.94 30.23
N GLY A 107 1.66 -34.82 29.96
CA GLY A 107 3.09 -34.80 29.67
C GLY A 107 3.42 -35.14 28.22
N ALA A 108 2.53 -34.83 27.27
CA ALA A 108 2.74 -35.18 25.86
C ALA A 108 3.92 -34.45 25.20
N ILE A 109 4.30 -33.25 25.66
CA ILE A 109 5.29 -32.41 24.98
C ILE A 109 6.68 -33.09 24.89
N PRO A 110 7.31 -33.57 25.98
CA PRO A 110 8.61 -34.26 25.88
C PRO A 110 8.57 -35.52 25.00
N VAL A 111 7.48 -36.28 25.09
CA VAL A 111 7.28 -37.51 24.31
C VAL A 111 7.23 -37.22 22.81
N LEU A 112 6.47 -36.19 22.43
CA LEU A 112 6.34 -35.75 21.04
C LEU A 112 7.67 -35.18 20.50
N LEU A 113 8.43 -34.44 21.33
CA LEU A 113 9.78 -33.98 20.96
C LEU A 113 10.75 -35.14 20.72
N GLY A 114 10.72 -36.17 21.57
CA GLY A 114 11.50 -37.40 21.36
C GLY A 114 11.11 -38.13 20.07
N LEU A 115 9.81 -38.18 19.75
CA LEU A 115 9.30 -38.75 18.51
C LEU A 115 9.70 -37.93 17.28
N LEU A 116 9.77 -36.60 17.41
CA LEU A 116 10.24 -35.71 16.35
C LEU A 116 11.71 -35.98 15.99
N GLN A 117 12.53 -36.32 16.98
CA GLN A 117 13.94 -36.66 16.80
C GLN A 117 14.14 -38.05 16.18
N ASN A 118 13.41 -39.06 16.69
CA ASN A 118 13.72 -40.48 16.45
C ASN A 118 12.65 -41.26 15.66
N GLY A 119 11.49 -40.66 15.39
CA GLY A 119 10.35 -41.28 14.71
C GLY A 119 10.54 -41.50 13.20
N GLY A 120 9.59 -42.24 12.60
CA GLY A 120 9.47 -42.33 11.14
C GLY A 120 8.91 -41.03 10.54
N ALA A 121 8.97 -40.88 9.21
CA ALA A 121 8.56 -39.63 8.54
C ALA A 121 7.12 -39.19 8.88
N LYS A 122 6.17 -40.14 8.91
CA LYS A 122 4.77 -39.86 9.27
C LYS A 122 4.61 -39.47 10.74
N ALA A 123 5.21 -40.23 11.67
CA ALA A 123 5.23 -39.88 13.08
C ALA A 123 5.85 -38.50 13.34
N GLN A 124 6.92 -38.14 12.63
CA GLN A 124 7.56 -36.82 12.77
C GLN A 124 6.63 -35.69 12.31
N GLU A 125 5.97 -35.84 11.17
CA GLU A 125 5.01 -34.86 10.67
C GLU A 125 3.82 -34.68 11.61
N ASN A 126 3.20 -35.78 12.03
CA ASN A 126 2.08 -35.74 12.97
C ASN A 126 2.50 -35.21 14.34
N SER A 127 3.70 -35.54 14.81
CA SER A 127 4.24 -34.99 16.05
C SER A 127 4.41 -33.47 15.96
N ALA A 128 4.99 -32.97 14.87
CA ALA A 128 5.14 -31.55 14.64
C ALA A 128 3.79 -30.82 14.65
N ASN A 129 2.80 -31.33 13.91
CA ASN A 129 1.47 -30.76 13.88
C ASN A 129 0.83 -30.75 15.29
N THR A 130 0.93 -31.87 16.01
CA THR A 130 0.42 -31.99 17.39
C THR A 130 1.07 -31.00 18.34
N LEU A 131 2.39 -30.81 18.26
CA LEU A 131 3.13 -29.81 19.04
C LEU A 131 2.68 -28.37 18.71
N LEU A 132 2.52 -28.03 17.44
CA LEU A 132 2.00 -26.71 17.00
C LEU A 132 0.60 -26.43 17.58
N LYS A 133 -0.24 -27.46 17.72
CA LYS A 133 -1.57 -27.32 18.31
C LYS A 133 -1.53 -27.24 19.83
N LEU A 134 -0.66 -28.02 20.48
CA LEU A 134 -0.53 -28.07 21.94
C LEU A 134 0.10 -26.81 22.52
N ILE A 135 1.22 -26.35 21.95
CA ILE A 135 2.02 -25.25 22.50
C ILE A 135 1.35 -23.91 22.15
N LYS A 136 0.72 -23.29 23.14
CA LYS A 136 0.11 -21.95 23.03
C LYS A 136 0.86 -20.86 23.79
N THR A 137 1.67 -21.26 24.75
CA THR A 137 2.48 -20.37 25.58
C THR A 137 3.94 -20.70 25.38
N ALA A 138 4.78 -19.68 25.30
CA ALA A 138 6.21 -19.86 25.32
C ALA A 138 6.66 -20.25 26.73
N ASP A 139 6.82 -21.55 26.95
CA ASP A 139 7.55 -22.04 28.11
C ASP A 139 9.06 -22.01 27.77
N PRO A 140 9.90 -21.28 28.52
CA PRO A 140 11.34 -21.22 28.27
C PRO A 140 12.00 -22.60 28.23
N SER A 141 11.54 -23.55 29.04
CA SER A 141 12.07 -24.92 29.05
C SER A 141 11.78 -25.66 27.75
N VAL A 142 10.61 -25.42 27.14
CA VAL A 142 10.24 -26.00 25.84
C VAL A 142 11.06 -25.36 24.73
N ILE A 143 11.27 -24.03 24.77
CA ILE A 143 12.13 -23.35 23.80
C ILE A 143 13.55 -23.91 23.86
N GLU A 144 14.13 -24.03 25.06
CA GLU A 144 15.48 -24.56 25.26
C GLU A 144 15.61 -26.02 24.79
N GLN A 145 14.61 -26.86 25.09
CA GLN A 145 14.59 -28.25 24.61
C GLN A 145 14.53 -28.32 23.08
N VAL A 146 13.62 -27.57 22.45
CA VAL A 146 13.49 -27.53 20.98
C VAL A 146 14.77 -26.97 20.34
N GLN A 147 15.35 -25.93 20.94
CA GLN A 147 16.60 -25.32 20.47
C GLN A 147 17.77 -26.31 20.58
N ALA A 148 17.91 -27.01 21.69
CA ALA A 148 18.95 -28.03 21.88
C ALA A 148 18.81 -29.16 20.85
N LEU A 149 17.58 -29.64 20.62
CA LEU A 149 17.28 -30.65 19.60
C LEU A 149 17.60 -30.14 18.18
N PHE A 150 17.32 -28.87 17.92
CA PHE A 150 17.59 -28.23 16.64
C PHE A 150 19.10 -28.07 16.35
N LEU A 151 19.89 -27.77 17.38
CA LEU A 151 21.33 -27.60 17.28
C LEU A 151 22.09 -28.93 17.22
N GLY A 152 21.52 -30.02 17.73
CA GLY A 152 22.13 -31.35 17.72
C GLY A 152 22.38 -31.93 16.31
N ASP A 153 23.35 -32.84 16.21
CA ASP A 153 23.74 -33.51 14.96
C ASP A 153 22.80 -34.65 14.54
N ALA A 154 21.96 -35.14 15.47
CA ALA A 154 21.24 -36.41 15.34
C ALA A 154 19.88 -36.43 14.60
N PRO A 155 19.07 -35.36 14.45
CA PRO A 155 17.68 -35.54 14.03
C PRO A 155 17.55 -35.83 12.53
N LYS A 156 16.75 -36.86 12.19
CA LYS A 156 16.41 -37.24 10.81
C LYS A 156 15.58 -36.16 10.08
N SER A 157 14.85 -35.30 10.80
CA SER A 157 14.09 -34.20 10.20
C SER A 157 14.29 -32.85 10.92
N LYS A 158 15.36 -32.15 10.54
CA LYS A 158 15.64 -30.76 10.98
C LYS A 158 14.56 -29.75 10.51
N THR A 159 13.79 -30.09 9.46
CA THR A 159 12.69 -29.27 8.91
C THR A 159 11.51 -29.15 9.86
N HIS A 160 11.09 -30.22 10.54
CA HIS A 160 9.96 -30.12 11.46
C HIS A 160 10.34 -29.39 12.76
N LEU A 161 11.56 -29.62 13.25
CA LEU A 161 12.10 -28.90 14.41
C LEU A 161 12.12 -27.39 14.21
N ILE A 162 12.50 -26.91 13.01
CA ILE A 162 12.54 -25.48 12.74
C ILE A 162 11.15 -24.84 12.75
N ARG A 163 10.14 -25.56 12.26
CA ARG A 163 8.74 -25.13 12.28
C ARG A 163 8.20 -25.05 13.71
N VAL A 164 8.49 -26.06 14.53
CA VAL A 164 8.12 -26.05 15.95
C VAL A 164 8.81 -24.89 16.66
N LEU A 165 10.12 -24.69 16.47
CA LEU A 165 10.86 -23.58 17.07
C LEU A 165 10.26 -22.22 16.70
N GLY A 166 9.94 -22.01 15.42
CA GLY A 166 9.26 -20.81 14.94
C GLY A 166 7.94 -20.53 15.64
N HIS A 167 7.12 -21.57 15.81
CA HIS A 167 5.82 -21.48 16.47
C HIS A 167 5.94 -21.14 17.97
N VAL A 168 6.89 -21.78 18.68
CA VAL A 168 7.10 -21.46 20.11
C VAL A 168 7.60 -20.03 20.28
N LEU A 169 8.52 -19.58 19.40
CA LEU A 169 8.99 -18.19 19.39
C LEU A 169 7.86 -17.19 19.10
N ALA A 170 6.94 -17.51 18.19
CA ALA A 170 5.78 -16.65 17.92
C ALA A 170 4.90 -16.42 19.15
N SER A 171 4.94 -17.34 20.13
CA SER A 171 4.19 -17.27 21.38
C SER A 171 4.97 -16.61 22.54
N ALA A 172 6.23 -16.18 22.32
CA ALA A 172 7.11 -15.64 23.38
C ALA A 172 6.94 -14.13 23.61
N SER A 173 7.18 -13.66 24.83
CA SER A 173 7.04 -12.23 25.15
C SER A 173 8.12 -11.38 24.47
N LEU A 174 7.81 -10.11 24.15
CA LEU A 174 8.80 -9.19 23.59
C LEU A 174 10.01 -9.00 24.52
N GLU A 175 9.79 -9.02 25.84
CA GLU A 175 10.84 -8.89 26.86
C GLU A 175 11.88 -10.02 26.78
N GLU A 176 11.43 -11.26 26.54
CA GLU A 176 12.34 -12.38 26.32
C GLU A 176 13.19 -12.15 25.07
N PHE A 177 12.65 -11.61 23.98
CA PHE A 177 13.45 -11.34 22.79
C PHE A 177 14.54 -10.27 22.99
N VAL A 178 14.27 -9.26 23.83
CA VAL A 178 15.21 -8.16 24.11
C VAL A 178 16.28 -8.58 25.13
N THR A 179 15.94 -9.46 26.07
CA THR A 179 16.87 -9.93 27.12
C THR A 179 17.92 -10.89 26.53
N LYS A 180 19.17 -10.41 26.43
CA LYS A 180 20.29 -11.24 25.93
C LYS A 180 20.44 -12.49 26.80
N GLY A 181 20.46 -13.65 26.15
CA GLY A 181 20.66 -14.95 26.82
C GLY A 181 19.37 -15.65 27.27
N SER A 182 18.20 -15.03 27.11
CA SER A 182 16.92 -15.72 27.31
C SER A 182 16.71 -16.85 26.30
N ALA A 183 15.79 -17.77 26.59
CA ALA A 183 15.43 -18.86 25.70
C ALA A 183 14.96 -18.37 24.33
N ALA A 184 14.04 -17.39 24.27
CA ALA A 184 13.54 -16.85 23.00
C ALA A 184 14.62 -16.10 22.20
N ASN A 185 15.48 -15.31 22.87
CA ASN A 185 16.59 -14.62 22.23
C ASN A 185 17.60 -15.61 21.64
N ASN A 186 17.92 -16.67 22.37
CA ASN A 186 18.83 -17.72 21.91
C ASN A 186 18.23 -18.54 20.77
N GLY A 187 16.94 -18.91 20.86
CA GLY A 187 16.22 -19.61 19.79
C GLY A 187 16.17 -18.80 18.50
N LEU A 188 15.87 -17.50 18.58
CA LEU A 188 15.93 -16.59 17.43
C LEU A 188 17.35 -16.52 16.85
N ARG A 189 18.38 -16.37 17.69
CA ARG A 189 19.78 -16.35 17.24
C ARG A 189 20.16 -17.66 16.53
N SER A 190 19.68 -18.81 17.00
CA SER A 190 19.92 -20.10 16.36
C SER A 190 19.27 -20.23 14.98
N LEU A 191 18.04 -19.74 14.80
CA LEU A 191 17.40 -19.67 13.47
C LEU A 191 18.22 -18.80 12.51
N VAL A 192 18.62 -17.63 13.01
CA VAL A 192 19.37 -16.65 12.25
C VAL A 192 20.78 -17.15 11.92
N GLN A 193 21.45 -17.87 12.82
CA GLN A 193 22.75 -18.50 12.54
C GLN A 193 22.62 -19.60 11.47
N ARG A 194 21.49 -20.30 11.42
CA ARG A 194 21.28 -21.42 10.48
C ARG A 194 21.15 -20.97 9.03
N LEU A 195 20.75 -19.73 8.82
CA LEU A 195 20.75 -19.08 7.54
C LEU A 195 22.16 -18.90 6.93
N ALA A 196 23.23 -18.94 7.74
CA ALA A 196 24.62 -18.95 7.28
C ALA A 196 25.19 -20.37 7.06
N SER A 197 24.38 -21.43 7.20
CA SER A 197 24.84 -22.82 6.99
C SER A 197 25.03 -23.16 5.50
N SER A 198 25.86 -24.13 5.15
CA SER A 198 26.05 -24.55 3.74
C SER A 198 24.88 -25.35 3.14
N ASN A 199 23.83 -25.66 3.92
CA ASN A 199 22.70 -26.48 3.49
C ASN A 199 21.54 -25.60 3.00
N GLU A 200 21.34 -25.54 1.67
CA GLU A 200 20.31 -24.71 1.03
C GLU A 200 18.89 -24.98 1.56
N LYS A 201 18.50 -26.25 1.72
CA LYS A 201 17.17 -26.61 2.25
C LYS A 201 16.96 -26.10 3.68
N MET A 202 18.04 -26.09 4.47
CA MET A 202 18.01 -25.58 5.83
C MET A 202 17.92 -24.05 5.88
N LYS A 203 18.60 -23.35 4.96
CA LYS A 203 18.49 -21.90 4.80
C LYS A 203 17.06 -21.50 4.45
N GLU A 204 16.47 -22.18 3.47
CA GLU A 204 15.11 -21.92 3.01
C GLU A 204 14.09 -22.10 4.13
N ASN A 205 14.14 -23.23 4.85
CA ASN A 205 13.23 -23.44 5.97
C ASN A 205 13.42 -22.40 7.08
N ALA A 206 14.66 -21.97 7.36
CA ALA A 206 14.93 -20.95 8.37
C ALA A 206 14.40 -19.57 7.95
N ALA A 207 14.57 -19.22 6.69
CA ALA A 207 14.08 -17.97 6.12
C ALA A 207 12.55 -17.94 6.16
N SER A 208 11.88 -19.04 5.80
CA SER A 208 10.43 -19.16 5.84
C SER A 208 9.89 -18.94 7.24
N VAL A 209 10.47 -19.63 8.23
CA VAL A 209 10.05 -19.52 9.62
C VAL A 209 10.26 -18.11 10.17
N LEU A 210 11.37 -17.45 9.83
CA LEU A 210 11.63 -16.08 10.24
C LEU A 210 10.64 -15.10 9.59
N ALA A 211 10.31 -15.29 8.30
CA ALA A 211 9.31 -14.48 7.62
C ALA A 211 7.92 -14.63 8.26
N ASP A 212 7.51 -15.86 8.60
CA ASP A 212 6.25 -16.14 9.30
C ASP A 212 6.25 -15.51 10.70
N LEU A 213 7.37 -15.58 11.42
CA LEU A 213 7.52 -14.96 12.73
C LEU A 213 7.37 -13.43 12.65
N PHE A 214 8.11 -12.75 11.77
CA PHE A 214 8.05 -11.28 11.67
C PHE A 214 6.73 -10.76 11.09
N SER A 215 6.07 -11.53 10.23
CA SER A 215 4.76 -11.16 9.71
C SER A 215 3.66 -11.29 10.76
N SER A 216 3.72 -12.33 11.61
CA SER A 216 2.78 -12.52 12.73
C SER A 216 3.06 -11.58 13.91
N ARG A 217 4.33 -11.28 14.19
CA ARG A 217 4.78 -10.51 15.36
C ARG A 217 5.43 -9.18 14.97
N LYS A 218 4.59 -8.21 14.58
CA LYS A 218 5.01 -6.85 14.20
C LYS A 218 5.71 -6.07 15.34
N ASP A 219 5.51 -6.46 16.59
CA ASP A 219 6.16 -5.87 17.77
C ASP A 219 7.66 -6.16 17.83
N LEU A 220 8.09 -7.31 17.29
CA LEU A 220 9.52 -7.66 17.19
C LEU A 220 10.28 -6.75 16.23
N CYS A 221 9.55 -6.09 15.31
CA CYS A 221 10.15 -5.31 14.23
C CYS A 221 10.88 -4.05 14.70
N GLY A 222 10.59 -3.54 15.91
CA GLY A 222 11.22 -2.36 16.47
C GLY A 222 12.15 -2.61 17.67
N GLY A 223 12.10 -3.81 18.26
CA GLY A 223 12.71 -4.10 19.57
C GLY A 223 14.01 -4.90 19.53
N LEU A 224 14.32 -5.56 18.42
CA LEU A 224 15.49 -6.44 18.31
C LEU A 224 16.73 -5.62 17.93
N GLY A 225 17.43 -5.08 18.92
CA GLY A 225 18.76 -4.48 18.75
C GLY A 225 19.81 -5.56 18.47
N PHE A 226 19.89 -6.02 17.21
CA PHE A 226 21.05 -6.77 16.74
C PHE A 226 22.24 -5.80 16.65
N ASP A 227 23.36 -6.10 17.31
CA ASP A 227 24.56 -5.27 17.30
C ASP A 227 25.10 -5.10 15.85
N GLU A 228 25.46 -3.86 15.47
CA GLU A 228 25.85 -3.42 14.11
C GLU A 228 26.99 -4.24 13.46
N ASN A 229 27.78 -4.98 14.25
CA ASN A 229 28.92 -5.76 13.76
C ASN A 229 28.59 -7.24 13.47
N ASP A 230 27.39 -7.69 13.84
CA ASP A 230 26.97 -9.09 13.75
C ASP A 230 25.55 -9.24 13.20
N SER A 231 24.98 -8.21 12.55
CA SER A 231 23.64 -8.28 11.96
C SER A 231 23.60 -9.41 10.92
N PRO A 232 23.02 -10.57 11.21
CA PRO A 232 23.24 -11.72 10.35
C PRO A 232 22.54 -11.51 9.01
N CYS A 233 21.44 -10.74 9.00
CA CYS A 233 20.64 -10.34 7.85
C CYS A 233 21.45 -9.75 6.68
N THR A 234 22.63 -9.20 6.94
CA THR A 234 23.41 -8.45 5.95
C THR A 234 24.47 -9.33 5.28
N LYS A 235 25.18 -10.15 6.06
CA LYS A 235 25.99 -11.28 5.53
C LYS A 235 25.14 -12.35 4.82
N LEU A 236 23.82 -12.33 5.06
CA LEU A 236 22.84 -13.29 4.57
C LEU A 236 22.34 -13.07 3.15
N LEU A 237 22.36 -11.83 2.67
CA LEU A 237 21.85 -11.51 1.35
C LEU A 237 22.97 -11.58 0.29
N SER A 238 24.23 -11.58 0.73
CA SER A 238 25.39 -11.91 -0.08
C SER A 238 25.61 -13.43 -0.13
N GLY A 239 25.05 -14.11 -1.14
CA GLY A 239 25.44 -15.48 -1.50
C GLY A 239 24.40 -16.60 -1.35
N ASN A 240 23.11 -16.27 -1.22
CA ASN A 240 22.04 -17.26 -1.03
C ASN A 240 21.11 -17.43 -2.24
N THR A 241 20.47 -18.60 -2.34
CA THR A 241 19.50 -18.94 -3.40
C THR A 241 18.28 -18.00 -3.41
N HIS A 242 17.70 -17.84 -4.60
CA HIS A 242 16.57 -16.94 -4.89
C HIS A 242 15.38 -17.05 -3.91
N ALA A 243 15.02 -18.27 -3.48
CA ALA A 243 13.90 -18.50 -2.55
C ALA A 243 14.17 -17.92 -1.15
N VAL A 244 15.41 -18.07 -0.66
CA VAL A 244 15.88 -17.57 0.64
C VAL A 244 15.88 -16.04 0.66
N ALA A 245 16.39 -15.41 -0.40
CA ALA A 245 16.43 -13.96 -0.52
C ALA A 245 15.02 -13.35 -0.54
N THR A 246 14.07 -14.00 -1.24
CA THR A 246 12.67 -13.53 -1.32
C THR A 246 11.97 -13.58 0.04
N GLN A 247 12.15 -14.67 0.80
CA GLN A 247 11.52 -14.79 2.12
C GLN A 247 12.16 -13.86 3.17
N LEU A 248 13.48 -13.64 3.11
CA LEU A 248 14.16 -12.67 3.96
C LEU A 248 13.81 -11.23 3.61
N ALA A 249 13.60 -10.92 2.31
CA ALA A 249 13.10 -9.63 1.88
C ALA A 249 11.72 -9.35 2.48
N HIS A 250 10.80 -10.33 2.44
CA HIS A 250 9.49 -10.22 3.09
C HIS A 250 9.59 -9.96 4.60
N ALA A 251 10.51 -10.63 5.30
CA ALA A 251 10.80 -10.38 6.71
C ALA A 251 11.31 -8.93 6.94
N ILE A 252 12.26 -8.45 6.12
CA ILE A 252 12.83 -7.10 6.21
C ILE A 252 11.81 -6.01 5.84
N GLY A 253 10.96 -6.26 4.86
CA GLY A 253 9.85 -5.39 4.50
C GLY A 253 8.86 -5.23 5.66
N SER A 254 8.61 -6.30 6.40
CA SER A 254 7.78 -6.30 7.62
C SER A 254 8.47 -5.55 8.77
N LEU A 255 9.80 -5.60 8.82
CA LEU A 255 10.65 -4.88 9.78
C LEU A 255 10.66 -3.36 9.55
N SER A 256 10.58 -2.93 8.29
CA SER A 256 10.82 -1.53 7.85
C SER A 256 9.56 -0.65 7.85
N ASN A 257 8.54 -0.96 8.66
CA ASN A 257 7.28 -0.19 8.63
C ASN A 257 7.48 1.20 9.32
N PRO A 258 7.11 2.34 8.70
CA PRO A 258 7.48 3.68 9.19
C PRO A 258 6.70 4.16 10.43
N THR A 259 5.80 3.34 10.97
CA THR A 259 4.89 3.76 12.04
C THR A 259 5.57 3.70 13.40
N LYS A 260 6.24 4.82 13.71
CA LYS A 260 6.91 5.21 14.96
C LYS A 260 8.39 4.82 15.06
N LYS A 261 9.25 5.69 14.51
CA LYS A 261 10.53 6.01 15.14
C LYS A 261 11.03 7.39 14.70
N LYS A 262 10.90 8.36 15.61
CA LYS A 262 11.81 9.51 15.70
C LYS A 262 13.18 8.92 16.07
N ILE A 263 13.91 8.39 15.11
CA ILE A 263 15.33 8.09 15.29
C ILE A 263 16.09 9.24 14.68
N VAL A 264 16.85 9.89 15.55
CA VAL A 264 17.82 10.93 15.26
C VAL A 264 18.60 10.56 14.01
N GLN A 265 18.65 11.49 13.05
CA GLN A 265 19.52 11.47 11.88
C GLN A 265 20.95 11.15 12.32
N LYS A 266 21.32 9.87 12.27
CA LYS A 266 22.69 9.43 12.36
C LYS A 266 22.97 8.75 11.04
N LYS A 267 23.98 9.25 10.34
CA LYS A 267 24.47 8.79 9.04
C LYS A 267 24.55 7.25 9.07
N LEU A 268 23.58 6.55 8.46
CA LEU A 268 23.64 5.10 8.29
C LEU A 268 24.67 4.81 7.19
N SER A 269 25.94 4.87 7.56
CA SER A 269 27.01 4.20 6.82
C SER A 269 27.02 2.74 7.27
N GLY A 270 26.03 1.97 6.79
CA GLY A 270 25.75 0.63 7.31
C GLY A 270 25.10 -0.31 6.29
N PRO A 271 24.97 -1.59 6.68
CA PRO A 271 24.86 -2.77 5.81
C PRO A 271 23.51 -3.00 5.09
N GLU A 272 22.59 -2.03 5.13
CA GLU A 272 21.35 -2.02 4.32
C GLU A 272 21.63 -1.72 2.84
N VAL A 273 22.75 -1.04 2.54
CA VAL A 273 23.18 -0.72 1.17
C VAL A 273 23.55 -1.97 0.35
N GLU A 274 24.07 -3.03 1.01
CA GLU A 274 24.41 -4.30 0.33
C GLU A 274 23.18 -5.14 -0.04
N VAL A 275 22.03 -4.89 0.59
CA VAL A 275 20.77 -5.62 0.41
C VAL A 275 20.02 -5.17 -0.86
N ILE A 276 20.17 -3.90 -1.24
CA ILE A 276 19.41 -3.27 -2.32
C ILE A 276 19.76 -3.89 -3.68
N ARG A 277 21.05 -4.12 -3.98
CA ARG A 277 21.50 -4.66 -5.28
C ARG A 277 20.90 -6.03 -5.62
N PRO A 278 20.95 -7.04 -4.74
CA PRO A 278 20.27 -8.31 -4.97
C PRO A 278 18.77 -8.16 -5.20
N LEU A 279 18.09 -7.30 -4.44
CA LEU A 279 16.64 -7.08 -4.57
C LEU A 279 16.29 -6.44 -5.92
N ILE A 280 17.04 -5.43 -6.34
CA ILE A 280 16.88 -4.81 -7.66
C ILE A 280 17.11 -5.84 -8.76
N LYS A 281 18.20 -6.61 -8.69
CA LYS A 281 18.50 -7.66 -9.67
C LYS A 281 17.36 -8.68 -9.74
N SER A 282 16.86 -9.13 -8.58
CA SER A 282 15.74 -10.05 -8.45
C SER A 282 14.47 -9.49 -9.12
N ALA A 283 14.11 -8.24 -8.83
CA ALA A 283 12.97 -7.57 -9.45
C ALA A 283 13.14 -7.39 -10.98
N LYS A 284 14.39 -7.25 -11.47
CA LYS A 284 14.69 -7.11 -12.90
C LYS A 284 14.69 -8.43 -13.67
N THR A 285 15.09 -9.55 -13.09
CA THR A 285 15.36 -10.79 -13.87
C THR A 285 14.30 -11.87 -13.70
N ASN A 286 13.58 -11.90 -12.60
CA ASN A 286 12.73 -13.05 -12.27
C ASN A 286 11.36 -12.95 -12.95
N PRO A 287 10.60 -14.05 -13.09
CA PRO A 287 9.20 -14.01 -13.49
C PRO A 287 8.39 -13.07 -12.61
N ILE A 288 7.37 -12.43 -13.18
CA ILE A 288 6.61 -11.35 -12.50
C ILE A 288 6.05 -11.78 -11.14
N GLU A 289 5.47 -12.97 -11.05
CA GLU A 289 4.94 -13.51 -9.79
C GLU A 289 5.97 -13.54 -8.65
N SER A 290 7.25 -13.75 -8.99
CA SER A 290 8.33 -13.75 -8.02
C SER A 290 9.05 -12.40 -7.88
N ALA A 291 8.86 -11.48 -8.82
CA ALA A 291 9.47 -10.16 -8.81
C ALA A 291 8.72 -9.17 -7.89
N GLU A 292 7.43 -9.41 -7.63
CA GLU A 292 6.59 -8.55 -6.80
C GLU A 292 6.95 -8.54 -5.31
N ASN A 293 7.44 -9.67 -4.79
CA ASN A 293 7.85 -9.78 -3.38
C ASN A 293 9.09 -8.90 -3.07
N PRO A 294 10.19 -8.96 -3.86
CA PRO A 294 11.28 -8.00 -3.77
C PRO A 294 10.79 -6.56 -3.92
N MET A 295 9.84 -6.30 -4.81
CA MET A 295 9.29 -4.96 -5.04
C MET A 295 8.56 -4.40 -3.81
N SER A 296 7.78 -5.23 -3.12
CA SER A 296 7.16 -4.83 -1.84
C SER A 296 8.20 -4.39 -0.80
N THR A 297 9.35 -5.07 -0.79
CA THR A 297 10.44 -4.77 0.15
C THR A 297 11.15 -3.47 -0.23
N LEU A 298 11.45 -3.30 -1.52
CA LEU A 298 12.02 -2.08 -2.07
C LEU A 298 11.12 -0.88 -1.77
N ALA A 299 9.80 -1.00 -1.94
CA ALA A 299 8.85 0.07 -1.63
C ALA A 299 9.02 0.61 -0.20
N ASN A 300 9.20 -0.28 0.78
CA ASN A 300 9.41 0.14 2.18
C ASN A 300 10.80 0.76 2.38
N LEU A 301 11.86 0.12 1.88
CA LEU A 301 13.25 0.56 2.07
C LEU A 301 13.54 1.92 1.43
N LEU A 302 12.97 2.19 0.24
CA LEU A 302 13.17 3.45 -0.49
C LEU A 302 12.61 4.69 0.22
N SER A 303 11.89 4.51 1.33
CA SER A 303 11.50 5.60 2.23
C SER A 303 12.73 6.33 2.79
N ASP A 304 13.87 5.64 2.99
CA ASP A 304 15.13 6.24 3.44
C ASP A 304 15.89 6.88 2.26
N PRO A 305 16.28 8.16 2.34
CA PRO A 305 16.93 8.87 1.24
C PRO A 305 18.31 8.31 0.84
N ASN A 306 19.06 7.71 1.76
CA ASN A 306 20.39 7.16 1.45
C ASN A 306 20.26 5.84 0.67
N ILE A 307 19.35 4.96 1.11
CA ILE A 307 18.98 3.74 0.40
C ILE A 307 18.45 4.09 -0.99
N ALA A 308 17.58 5.11 -1.07
CA ALA A 308 16.99 5.56 -2.31
C ALA A 308 18.05 6.07 -3.31
N ALA A 309 19.11 6.74 -2.85
CA ALA A 309 20.21 7.21 -3.70
C ALA A 309 21.00 6.04 -4.31
N GLU A 310 21.35 5.05 -3.50
CA GLU A 310 22.07 3.85 -3.95
C GLU A 310 21.21 3.01 -4.91
N ALA A 311 19.93 2.83 -4.58
CA ALA A 311 18.99 2.12 -5.45
C ALA A 311 18.84 2.81 -6.82
N LEU A 312 18.83 4.14 -6.83
CA LEU A 312 18.78 4.93 -8.06
C LEU A 312 20.06 4.79 -8.89
N ALA A 313 21.23 4.71 -8.24
CA ALA A 313 22.51 4.44 -8.90
C ALA A 313 22.54 3.04 -9.54
N ASP A 314 21.91 2.04 -8.92
CA ASP A 314 21.78 0.66 -9.40
C ASP A 314 20.56 0.44 -10.33
N ASP A 315 19.96 1.52 -10.84
CA ASP A 315 18.87 1.51 -11.82
C ASP A 315 17.62 0.77 -11.31
N VAL A 316 17.17 1.06 -10.09
CA VAL A 316 15.89 0.52 -9.56
C VAL A 316 14.68 0.88 -10.43
N VAL A 317 14.76 1.99 -11.18
CA VAL A 317 13.67 2.53 -11.99
C VAL A 317 13.27 1.56 -13.10
N SER A 318 14.20 0.88 -13.77
CA SER A 318 13.83 -0.13 -14.77
C SER A 318 13.10 -1.35 -14.19
N ALA A 319 13.37 -1.71 -12.92
CA ALA A 319 12.62 -2.75 -12.22
C ALA A 319 11.19 -2.29 -11.88
N LEU A 320 11.06 -1.03 -11.44
CA LEU A 320 9.77 -0.40 -11.14
C LEU A 320 8.90 -0.30 -12.39
N THR A 321 9.46 0.18 -13.50
CA THR A 321 8.74 0.37 -14.76
C THR A 321 8.27 -0.96 -15.36
N ARG A 322 9.09 -2.02 -15.23
CA ARG A 322 8.73 -3.38 -15.62
C ARG A 322 7.52 -3.91 -14.83
N ILE A 323 7.54 -3.80 -13.51
CA ILE A 323 6.44 -4.29 -12.66
C ILE A 323 5.18 -3.44 -12.86
N LEU A 324 5.30 -2.14 -13.12
CA LEU A 324 4.15 -1.30 -13.49
C LEU A 324 3.49 -1.76 -14.80
N ARG A 325 4.24 -2.27 -15.77
CA ARG A 325 3.71 -2.78 -17.04
C ARG A 325 3.08 -4.17 -16.92
N GLU A 326 3.81 -5.11 -16.32
CA GLU A 326 3.50 -6.54 -16.41
C GLU A 326 2.91 -7.12 -15.11
N GLY A 327 2.96 -6.38 -14.01
CA GLY A 327 2.59 -6.84 -12.67
C GLY A 327 1.09 -6.99 -12.43
N THR A 328 0.76 -7.74 -11.38
CA THR A 328 -0.56 -7.76 -10.75
C THR A 328 -0.91 -6.37 -10.20
N VAL A 329 -2.20 -6.13 -9.90
CA VAL A 329 -2.64 -4.87 -9.28
C VAL A 329 -1.86 -4.58 -8.00
N GLN A 330 -1.53 -5.60 -7.19
CA GLN A 330 -0.74 -5.41 -5.97
C GLN A 330 0.73 -5.09 -6.26
N GLY A 331 1.34 -5.78 -7.24
CA GLY A 331 2.69 -5.46 -7.72
C GLY A 331 2.81 -4.03 -8.23
N LYS A 332 1.85 -3.59 -9.06
CA LYS A 332 1.75 -2.22 -9.57
C LYS A 332 1.62 -1.19 -8.43
N ARG A 333 0.83 -1.49 -7.38
CA ARG A 333 0.72 -0.63 -6.18
C ARG A 333 2.06 -0.48 -5.46
N ASN A 334 2.75 -1.59 -5.20
CA ASN A 334 4.05 -1.57 -4.52
C ASN A 334 5.09 -0.79 -5.35
N ALA A 335 5.10 -0.98 -6.67
CA ALA A 335 5.99 -0.23 -7.57
C ALA A 335 5.65 1.27 -7.60
N SER A 336 4.37 1.65 -7.58
CA SER A 336 3.98 3.05 -7.49
C SER A 336 4.39 3.70 -6.16
N GLN A 337 4.27 2.97 -5.04
CA GLN A 337 4.71 3.45 -3.73
C GLN A 337 6.23 3.65 -3.68
N ALA A 338 7.00 2.68 -4.19
CA ALA A 338 8.45 2.80 -4.34
C ALA A 338 8.84 4.03 -5.20
N LEU A 339 8.12 4.26 -6.29
CA LEU A 339 8.33 5.41 -7.16
C LEU A 339 7.98 6.73 -6.46
N HIS A 340 6.89 6.76 -5.68
CA HIS A 340 6.54 7.91 -4.86
C HIS A 340 7.67 8.27 -3.89
N HIS A 341 8.24 7.28 -3.20
CA HIS A 341 9.36 7.51 -2.30
C HIS A 341 10.61 8.05 -3.01
N LEU A 342 10.95 7.55 -4.20
CA LEU A 342 12.04 8.09 -5.01
C LEU A 342 11.80 9.57 -5.37
N LEU A 343 10.61 9.89 -5.88
CA LEU A 343 10.26 11.25 -6.33
C LEU A 343 10.10 12.26 -5.18
N LYS A 344 9.96 11.77 -3.95
CA LYS A 344 9.99 12.61 -2.76
C LYS A 344 11.40 13.12 -2.44
N HIS A 345 12.42 12.34 -2.78
CA HIS A 345 13.83 12.63 -2.46
C HIS A 345 14.63 13.19 -3.63
N PHE A 346 14.25 12.83 -4.87
CA PHE A 346 14.97 13.20 -6.09
C PHE A 346 14.08 13.93 -7.10
N GLN A 347 14.67 14.74 -7.97
CA GLN A 347 13.91 15.38 -9.03
C GLN A 347 13.47 14.35 -10.07
N VAL A 348 12.33 14.60 -10.73
CA VAL A 348 11.77 13.73 -11.77
C VAL A 348 12.80 13.41 -12.87
N ASN A 349 13.61 14.40 -13.27
CA ASN A 349 14.64 14.23 -14.31
C ASN A 349 15.84 13.37 -13.86
N ASP A 350 16.08 13.26 -12.56
CA ASP A 350 17.14 12.40 -12.01
C ASP A 350 16.67 10.94 -11.92
N VAL A 351 15.37 10.74 -11.64
CA VAL A 351 14.72 9.42 -11.55
C VAL A 351 14.47 8.85 -12.94
N PHE A 352 13.87 9.62 -13.85
CA PHE A 352 13.55 9.16 -15.20
C PHE A 352 14.57 9.66 -16.22
N LYS A 353 15.60 8.85 -16.46
CA LYS A 353 16.65 9.14 -17.45
C LYS A 353 16.23 8.64 -18.85
N GLY A 354 15.45 9.44 -19.59
CA GLY A 354 15.05 9.13 -20.97
C GLY A 354 13.54 8.98 -21.15
N ASN A 355 13.10 8.04 -22.01
CA ASN A 355 11.68 7.78 -22.33
C ASN A 355 11.01 6.77 -21.37
N ASP A 356 11.61 6.45 -20.23
CA ASP A 356 11.15 5.42 -19.28
C ASP A 356 9.93 5.82 -18.44
N GLN A 357 9.04 6.65 -18.97
CA GLN A 357 7.88 7.14 -18.24
C GLN A 357 6.79 6.07 -18.18
N CYS A 358 6.21 5.87 -16.99
CA CYS A 358 5.14 4.89 -16.74
C CYS A 358 3.75 5.53 -16.65
N LEU A 359 3.55 6.64 -17.35
CA LEU A 359 2.33 7.42 -17.24
C LEU A 359 1.07 6.62 -17.62
N PRO A 360 1.04 5.87 -18.74
CA PRO A 360 -0.10 5.02 -19.09
C PRO A 360 -0.42 3.97 -18.02
N GLU A 361 0.61 3.31 -17.48
CA GLU A 361 0.47 2.24 -16.49
C GLU A 361 -0.04 2.78 -15.15
N LEU A 362 0.40 3.97 -14.74
CA LEU A 362 -0.08 4.65 -13.53
C LEU A 362 -1.55 5.07 -13.65
N ILE A 363 -1.97 5.53 -14.82
CA ILE A 363 -3.38 5.85 -15.10
C ILE A 363 -4.25 4.59 -15.05
N GLU A 364 -3.79 3.50 -15.67
CA GLU A 364 -4.49 2.21 -15.61
C GLU A 364 -4.67 1.75 -14.15
N LEU A 365 -3.62 1.88 -13.34
CA LEU A 365 -3.68 1.56 -11.92
C LEU A 365 -4.65 2.47 -11.14
N LEU A 366 -4.70 3.76 -11.47
CA LEU A 366 -5.65 4.72 -10.90
C LEU A 366 -7.10 4.29 -11.21
N ASN A 367 -7.37 3.82 -12.43
CA ASN A 367 -8.69 3.32 -12.83
C ASN A 367 -9.10 2.05 -12.07
N ALA A 368 -8.12 1.19 -11.75
CA ALA A 368 -8.34 -0.09 -11.08
C ALA A 368 -8.39 -0.02 -9.53
N THR A 369 -8.12 1.15 -8.94
CA THR A 369 -7.95 1.29 -7.48
C THR A 369 -9.03 2.16 -6.85
N ASP A 370 -9.48 1.76 -5.65
CA ASP A 370 -10.47 2.49 -4.86
C ASP A 370 -9.90 3.80 -4.31
N LEU A 371 -10.72 4.87 -4.31
CA LEU A 371 -10.36 6.22 -3.85
C LEU A 371 -9.86 6.27 -2.39
N ASN A 372 -10.25 5.31 -1.56
CA ASN A 372 -9.90 5.26 -0.13
C ASN A 372 -8.62 4.46 0.16
N ASN A 373 -8.01 3.84 -0.85
CA ASN A 373 -6.82 3.04 -0.66
C ASN A 373 -5.57 3.94 -0.57
N SER A 374 -4.63 3.65 0.34
CA SER A 374 -3.39 4.44 0.45
C SER A 374 -2.58 4.43 -0.85
N ALA A 375 -2.57 3.29 -1.55
CA ALA A 375 -1.88 3.16 -2.83
C ALA A 375 -2.47 4.08 -3.92
N PHE A 376 -3.75 4.45 -3.80
CA PHE A 376 -4.39 5.42 -4.69
C PHE A 376 -3.75 6.81 -4.55
N ILE A 377 -3.47 7.21 -3.31
CA ILE A 377 -2.84 8.50 -3.00
C ILE A 377 -1.40 8.50 -3.51
N ASP A 378 -0.66 7.40 -3.32
CA ASP A 378 0.72 7.28 -3.82
C ASP A 378 0.78 7.44 -5.35
N VAL A 379 -0.16 6.84 -6.09
CA VAL A 379 -0.28 7.00 -7.55
C VAL A 379 -0.58 8.47 -7.91
N LEU A 380 -1.54 9.11 -7.24
CA LEU A 380 -1.84 10.52 -7.50
C LEU A 380 -0.67 11.44 -7.19
N GLU A 381 0.10 11.15 -6.14
CA GLU A 381 1.25 11.95 -5.76
C GLU A 381 2.37 11.86 -6.80
N VAL A 382 2.63 10.65 -7.31
CA VAL A 382 3.54 10.44 -8.45
C VAL A 382 3.06 11.24 -9.67
N LEU A 383 1.78 11.14 -10.03
CA LEU A 383 1.21 11.86 -11.18
C LEU A 383 1.31 13.38 -11.03
N SER A 384 1.07 13.91 -9.82
CA SER A 384 1.23 15.35 -9.51
C SER A 384 2.68 15.79 -9.66
N LEU A 385 3.65 15.01 -9.15
CA LEU A 385 5.08 15.32 -9.28
C LEU A 385 5.54 15.28 -10.73
N LEU A 386 5.06 14.30 -11.52
CA LEU A 386 5.30 14.25 -12.96
C LEU A 386 4.69 15.46 -13.67
N ALA A 387 3.45 15.86 -13.35
CA ALA A 387 2.82 17.06 -13.90
C ALA A 387 3.54 18.37 -13.55
N LYS A 388 4.29 18.37 -12.45
CA LYS A 388 5.11 19.50 -11.98
C LYS A 388 6.50 19.57 -12.60
N ALA A 389 6.99 18.49 -13.21
CA ALA A 389 8.34 18.43 -13.75
C ALA A 389 8.57 19.42 -14.89
N LYS A 390 9.78 20.01 -14.93
CA LYS A 390 10.25 20.81 -16.06
C LYS A 390 10.89 19.90 -17.10
N TYR A 391 10.24 19.74 -18.24
CA TYR A 391 10.79 19.00 -19.38
C TYR A 391 11.71 19.91 -20.18
N GLY A 392 13.01 19.62 -20.17
CA GLY A 392 13.99 20.30 -21.02
C GLY A 392 13.89 19.84 -22.49
N ALA A 393 14.59 20.54 -23.39
CA ALA A 393 14.60 20.29 -24.84
C ALA A 393 15.06 18.86 -25.25
N ASN A 394 15.57 18.06 -24.32
CA ASN A 394 15.96 16.66 -24.54
C ASN A 394 14.78 15.67 -24.47
N PHE A 395 13.60 16.11 -24.01
CA PHE A 395 12.38 15.31 -24.05
C PHE A 395 11.60 15.68 -25.32
N SER A 396 11.77 14.88 -26.37
CA SER A 396 11.12 15.10 -27.67
C SER A 396 9.60 14.91 -27.65
N HIS A 397 9.04 14.40 -26.56
CA HIS A 397 7.61 14.21 -26.37
C HIS A 397 7.14 14.79 -25.04
N ASN A 398 6.05 15.56 -25.08
CA ASN A 398 5.27 15.89 -23.89
C ASN A 398 4.73 14.57 -23.29
N PRO A 399 5.08 14.18 -22.06
CA PRO A 399 4.60 12.95 -21.40
C PRO A 399 3.10 12.75 -21.55
N PHE A 400 2.39 13.87 -21.54
CA PHE A 400 0.96 13.95 -21.49
C PHE A 400 0.29 13.72 -22.85
N SER A 401 1.03 13.36 -23.90
CA SER A 401 0.46 12.80 -25.13
C SER A 401 -0.28 11.49 -24.89
N ALA A 402 0.10 10.70 -23.88
CA ALA A 402 -0.61 9.47 -23.52
C ALA A 402 -2.10 9.72 -23.18
N PHE A 403 -2.41 10.87 -22.58
CA PHE A 403 -3.80 11.27 -22.31
C PHE A 403 -4.57 11.64 -23.58
N THR A 404 -3.89 12.03 -24.67
CA THR A 404 -4.56 12.33 -25.95
C THR A 404 -5.04 11.08 -26.65
N GLU A 405 -4.44 9.92 -26.34
CA GLU A 405 -4.79 8.63 -26.92
C GLU A 405 -5.90 7.90 -26.13
N ALA A 406 -6.11 8.25 -24.85
CA ALA A 406 -7.09 7.61 -23.98
C ALA A 406 -7.90 8.62 -23.11
N PRO A 407 -9.01 9.20 -23.60
CA PRO A 407 -9.82 10.17 -22.85
C PRO A 407 -10.49 9.61 -21.59
N SER A 408 -10.63 8.29 -21.48
CA SER A 408 -11.11 7.60 -20.27
C SER A 408 -10.21 7.83 -19.05
N SER A 409 -8.94 8.19 -19.26
CA SER A 409 -7.98 8.54 -18.20
C SER A 409 -8.38 9.80 -17.41
N LEU A 410 -9.06 10.76 -18.05
CA LEU A 410 -9.58 11.96 -17.40
C LEU A 410 -10.76 11.65 -16.48
N ASP A 411 -11.53 10.59 -16.78
CA ASP A 411 -12.73 10.27 -16.02
C ASP A 411 -12.41 9.92 -14.56
N SER A 412 -11.34 9.16 -14.32
CA SER A 412 -10.90 8.84 -12.96
C SER A 412 -10.41 10.06 -12.18
N LEU A 413 -9.69 10.98 -12.83
CA LEU A 413 -9.26 12.22 -12.19
C LEU A 413 -10.46 13.14 -11.90
N VAL A 414 -11.43 13.24 -12.81
CA VAL A 414 -12.66 14.01 -12.58
C VAL A 414 -13.54 13.35 -11.51
N ARG A 415 -13.53 12.01 -11.39
CA ARG A 415 -14.11 11.27 -10.26
C ARG A 415 -13.41 11.62 -8.94
N CYS A 416 -12.08 11.75 -8.92
CA CYS A 416 -11.34 12.22 -7.74
C CYS A 416 -11.80 13.62 -7.29
N VAL A 417 -12.03 14.52 -8.25
CA VAL A 417 -12.56 15.86 -7.97
C VAL A 417 -13.98 15.78 -7.40
N ALA A 418 -14.85 14.96 -7.98
CA ALA A 418 -16.26 14.87 -7.57
C ALA A 418 -16.47 14.20 -6.21
N ASP A 419 -15.71 13.12 -5.91
CA ASP A 419 -15.99 12.20 -4.81
C ASP A 419 -14.84 12.05 -3.80
N GLY A 420 -13.65 12.55 -4.10
CA GLY A 420 -12.48 12.45 -3.22
C GLY A 420 -12.59 13.32 -1.96
N HIS A 421 -11.79 12.99 -0.93
CA HIS A 421 -11.58 13.90 0.20
C HIS A 421 -10.69 15.09 -0.23
N PRO A 422 -10.74 16.28 0.43
CA PRO A 422 -9.94 17.47 0.11
C PRO A 422 -8.51 17.26 -0.42
N LEU A 423 -7.71 16.37 0.18
CA LEU A 423 -6.34 16.10 -0.29
C LEU A 423 -6.30 15.47 -1.68
N VAL A 424 -7.18 14.50 -1.93
CA VAL A 424 -7.32 13.83 -3.23
C VAL A 424 -7.87 14.80 -4.27
N GLN A 425 -8.83 15.65 -3.89
CA GLN A 425 -9.39 16.68 -4.76
C GLN A 425 -8.32 17.71 -5.16
N ASP A 426 -7.54 18.21 -4.21
CA ASP A 426 -6.49 19.20 -4.47
C ASP A 426 -5.44 18.63 -5.43
N LYS A 427 -5.02 17.36 -5.23
CA LYS A 427 -4.08 16.71 -6.15
C LYS A 427 -4.67 16.50 -7.54
N ALA A 428 -5.92 16.07 -7.63
CA ALA A 428 -6.60 15.94 -8.91
C ALA A 428 -6.75 17.29 -9.63
N ILE A 429 -7.03 18.38 -8.91
CA ILE A 429 -7.09 19.74 -9.47
C ILE A 429 -5.73 20.19 -9.97
N ASP A 430 -4.66 20.00 -9.19
CA ASP A 430 -3.29 20.32 -9.59
C ASP A 430 -2.93 19.61 -10.90
N ILE A 431 -3.18 18.31 -10.96
CA ILE A 431 -2.96 17.47 -12.14
C ILE A 431 -3.81 17.97 -13.33
N LEU A 432 -5.13 18.05 -13.20
CA LEU A 432 -6.07 18.44 -14.27
C LEU A 432 -5.84 19.86 -14.80
N SER A 433 -5.52 20.82 -13.93
CA SER A 433 -5.26 22.20 -14.34
C SER A 433 -4.07 22.32 -15.29
N ARG A 434 -3.08 21.43 -15.13
CA ARG A 434 -1.89 21.35 -16.00
C ARG A 434 -2.21 20.67 -17.34
N PHE A 435 -3.22 19.80 -17.38
CA PHE A 435 -3.76 19.16 -18.59
C PHE A 435 -4.60 20.07 -19.48
N CYS A 436 -5.16 21.16 -18.92
CA CYS A 436 -5.94 22.14 -19.69
C CYS A 436 -5.18 22.69 -20.91
N LYS A 437 -3.84 22.66 -20.86
CA LYS A 437 -2.94 23.12 -21.93
C LYS A 437 -3.18 22.40 -23.27
N THR A 438 -3.50 21.11 -23.24
CA THR A 438 -3.62 20.27 -24.44
C THR A 438 -5.04 19.80 -24.72
N GLN A 439 -5.93 19.78 -23.72
CA GLN A 439 -7.25 19.11 -23.81
C GLN A 439 -8.44 19.91 -23.26
N PHE A 440 -8.42 21.23 -23.40
CA PHE A 440 -9.47 22.12 -22.86
C PHE A 440 -10.91 21.67 -23.19
N VAL A 441 -11.18 21.25 -24.44
CA VAL A 441 -12.54 20.87 -24.89
C VAL A 441 -12.98 19.54 -24.27
N ALA A 442 -12.13 18.51 -24.34
CA ALA A 442 -12.43 17.19 -23.79
C ALA A 442 -12.63 17.25 -22.27
N LEU A 443 -11.82 18.04 -21.57
CA LEU A 443 -11.95 18.22 -20.14
C LEU A 443 -13.27 18.90 -19.76
N GLY A 444 -13.69 19.92 -20.52
CA GLY A 444 -15.01 20.54 -20.35
C GLY A 444 -16.15 19.55 -20.52
N GLU A 445 -16.07 18.62 -21.48
CA GLU A 445 -17.08 17.57 -21.69
C GLU A 445 -17.18 16.59 -20.51
N VAL A 446 -16.04 16.10 -20.01
CA VAL A 446 -16.01 15.16 -18.87
C VAL A 446 -16.51 15.85 -17.59
N LEU A 447 -16.13 17.11 -17.34
CA LEU A 447 -16.60 17.89 -16.19
C LEU A 447 -18.10 18.12 -16.21
N VAL A 448 -18.67 18.49 -17.37
CA VAL A 448 -20.12 18.69 -17.54
C VAL A 448 -20.88 17.37 -17.38
N THR A 449 -20.36 16.28 -17.96
CA THR A 449 -20.95 14.93 -17.82
C THR A 449 -21.01 14.50 -16.36
N ARG A 450 -19.98 14.82 -15.56
CA ARG A 450 -19.93 14.57 -14.12
C ARG A 450 -20.15 15.86 -13.34
N SER A 451 -21.35 16.44 -13.43
CA SER A 451 -21.67 17.76 -12.87
C SER A 451 -21.36 17.95 -11.38
N LYS A 452 -21.35 16.88 -10.56
CA LYS A 452 -20.88 16.94 -9.16
C LYS A 452 -19.43 17.43 -9.01
N SER A 453 -18.59 17.22 -10.03
CA SER A 453 -17.24 17.79 -10.07
C SER A 453 -17.26 19.32 -10.06
N ILE A 454 -18.24 19.96 -10.70
CA ILE A 454 -18.38 21.42 -10.77
C ILE A 454 -18.67 22.01 -9.39
N SER A 455 -19.59 21.42 -8.63
CA SER A 455 -19.88 21.88 -7.27
C SER A 455 -18.69 21.66 -6.33
N SER A 456 -17.98 20.54 -6.48
CA SER A 456 -16.75 20.28 -5.74
C SER A 456 -15.64 21.27 -6.08
N LEU A 457 -15.44 21.58 -7.37
CA LEU A 457 -14.48 22.60 -7.82
C LEU A 457 -14.82 23.98 -7.26
N ALA A 458 -16.09 24.38 -7.24
CA ALA A 458 -16.53 25.64 -6.63
C ALA A 458 -16.20 25.70 -5.13
N ASN A 459 -16.46 24.61 -4.40
CA ASN A 459 -16.10 24.48 -3.00
C ASN A 459 -14.58 24.57 -2.78
N ARG A 460 -13.77 23.82 -3.54
CA ARG A 460 -12.29 23.81 -3.40
C ARG A 460 -11.64 25.12 -3.82
N THR A 461 -12.14 25.77 -4.88
CA THR A 461 -11.69 27.10 -5.32
C THR A 461 -11.96 28.18 -4.26
N THR A 462 -13.03 28.00 -3.47
CA THR A 462 -13.35 28.89 -2.35
C THR A 462 -12.46 28.60 -1.15
N ASN A 463 -12.40 27.33 -0.72
CA ASN A 463 -11.95 26.94 0.61
C ASN A 463 -10.50 26.41 0.68
N SER A 464 -9.82 26.17 -0.44
CA SER A 464 -8.42 25.73 -0.42
C SER A 464 -7.50 26.84 0.08
N SER A 465 -6.47 26.49 0.85
CA SER A 465 -5.43 27.42 1.29
C SER A 465 -4.34 27.64 0.23
N SER A 466 -4.27 26.79 -0.79
CA SER A 466 -3.23 26.87 -1.84
C SER A 466 -3.69 27.73 -3.01
N PRO A 467 -2.93 28.78 -3.40
CA PRO A 467 -3.26 29.59 -4.57
C PRO A 467 -3.22 28.78 -5.87
N GLU A 468 -2.34 27.79 -5.99
CA GLU A 468 -2.28 26.87 -7.14
C GLU A 468 -3.61 26.15 -7.33
N ILE A 469 -4.19 25.64 -6.23
CA ILE A 469 -5.45 24.89 -6.27
C ILE A 469 -6.63 25.82 -6.54
N LYS A 470 -6.64 27.03 -5.97
CA LYS A 470 -7.69 28.01 -6.26
C LYS A 470 -7.69 28.39 -7.75
N VAL A 471 -6.53 28.72 -8.31
CA VAL A 471 -6.42 29.10 -9.72
C VAL A 471 -6.68 27.90 -10.64
N GLY A 472 -6.17 26.72 -10.31
CA GLY A 472 -6.44 25.48 -11.04
C GLY A 472 -7.92 25.11 -11.03
N GLY A 473 -8.59 25.26 -9.88
CA GLY A 473 -10.03 25.04 -9.75
C GLY A 473 -10.85 26.02 -10.60
N ALA A 474 -10.50 27.31 -10.58
CA ALA A 474 -11.12 28.33 -11.43
C ALA A 474 -10.92 28.03 -12.93
N LEU A 475 -9.74 27.53 -13.31
CA LEU A 475 -9.46 27.13 -14.69
C LEU A 475 -10.35 25.97 -15.16
N LEU A 476 -10.54 24.97 -14.30
CA LEU A 476 -11.41 23.82 -14.60
C LEU A 476 -12.88 24.24 -14.68
N LEU A 477 -13.32 25.14 -13.80
CA LEU A 477 -14.66 25.74 -13.89
C LEU A 477 -14.86 26.52 -15.19
N LEU A 478 -13.83 27.23 -15.65
CA LEU A 478 -13.82 27.91 -16.95
C LEU A 478 -13.92 26.91 -18.12
N CYS A 479 -13.26 25.76 -18.05
CA CYS A 479 -13.42 24.67 -19.02
C CYS A 479 -14.87 24.18 -19.07
N ALA A 480 -15.48 23.89 -17.92
CA ALA A 480 -16.87 23.45 -17.84
C ALA A 480 -17.84 24.51 -18.36
N ALA A 481 -17.67 25.78 -17.96
CA ALA A 481 -18.53 26.88 -18.36
C ALA A 481 -18.45 27.21 -19.86
N LYS A 482 -17.28 27.02 -20.49
CA LYS A 482 -17.15 27.17 -21.95
C LYS A 482 -17.87 26.06 -22.71
N LYS A 483 -17.98 24.85 -22.13
CA LYS A 483 -18.72 23.74 -22.73
C LYS A 483 -20.23 23.89 -22.55
N ASP A 484 -20.68 24.11 -21.33
CA ASP A 484 -22.10 24.35 -20.99
C ASP A 484 -22.19 25.38 -19.86
N LYS A 485 -22.34 26.64 -20.26
CA LYS A 485 -22.43 27.79 -19.35
C LYS A 485 -23.66 27.69 -18.44
N THR A 486 -24.80 27.28 -18.98
CA THR A 486 -26.08 27.21 -18.27
C THR A 486 -26.03 26.17 -17.15
N LEU A 487 -25.59 24.96 -17.47
CA LEU A 487 -25.46 23.88 -16.50
C LEU A 487 -24.41 24.21 -15.44
N CYS A 488 -23.25 24.76 -15.85
CA CYS A 488 -22.19 25.10 -14.91
C CYS A 488 -22.67 26.11 -13.85
N VAL A 489 -23.32 27.20 -14.27
CA VAL A 489 -23.84 28.21 -13.35
C VAL A 489 -24.99 27.69 -12.49
N GLU A 490 -25.89 26.88 -13.06
CA GLU A 490 -26.99 26.27 -12.30
C GLU A 490 -26.47 25.35 -11.18
N VAL A 491 -25.48 24.51 -11.48
CA VAL A 491 -24.88 23.60 -10.50
C VAL A 491 -24.16 24.37 -9.39
N ILE A 492 -23.43 25.44 -9.74
CA ILE A 492 -22.78 26.31 -8.75
C ILE A 492 -23.83 26.97 -7.86
N GLY A 493 -24.92 27.49 -8.44
CA GLY A 493 -26.03 28.09 -7.70
C GLY A 493 -26.68 27.12 -6.72
N ARG A 494 -27.03 25.91 -7.19
CA ARG A 494 -27.60 24.84 -6.34
C ARG A 494 -26.67 24.37 -5.23
N SER A 495 -25.35 24.47 -5.44
CA SER A 495 -24.35 24.06 -4.44
C SER A 495 -24.21 25.02 -3.26
N GLY A 496 -24.74 26.25 -3.35
CA GLY A 496 -24.64 27.27 -2.30
C GLY A 496 -23.29 28.01 -2.24
N HIS A 497 -22.31 27.65 -3.07
CA HIS A 497 -20.97 28.27 -3.07
C HIS A 497 -20.87 29.54 -3.92
N SER A 498 -21.96 30.04 -4.51
CA SER A 498 -21.92 31.15 -5.48
C SER A 498 -21.27 32.42 -4.93
N LYS A 499 -21.76 32.93 -3.78
CA LYS A 499 -21.21 34.15 -3.16
C LYS A 499 -19.76 33.99 -2.74
N SER A 500 -19.45 32.87 -2.07
CA SER A 500 -18.10 32.60 -1.58
C SER A 500 -17.10 32.38 -2.73
N LEU A 501 -17.54 31.79 -3.84
CA LEU A 501 -16.74 31.62 -5.04
C LEU A 501 -16.46 32.98 -5.70
N VAL A 502 -17.46 33.85 -5.83
CA VAL A 502 -17.31 35.21 -6.34
C VAL A 502 -16.28 35.99 -5.51
N SER A 503 -16.42 35.98 -4.19
CA SER A 503 -15.45 36.60 -3.28
C SER A 503 -14.02 36.06 -3.48
N SER A 504 -13.85 34.73 -3.54
CA SER A 504 -12.53 34.11 -3.78
C SER A 504 -11.94 34.47 -5.14
N LEU A 505 -12.77 34.54 -6.19
CA LEU A 505 -12.37 34.96 -7.54
C LEU A 505 -11.93 36.43 -7.57
N LEU A 506 -12.69 37.32 -6.93
CA LEU A 506 -12.35 38.74 -6.80
C LEU A 506 -11.07 38.95 -5.97
N ASP A 507 -10.84 38.14 -4.95
CA ASP A 507 -9.58 38.18 -4.21
C ASP A 507 -8.39 37.70 -5.04
N MET A 508 -8.58 36.66 -5.88
CA MET A 508 -7.57 36.23 -6.85
C MET A 508 -7.27 37.31 -7.91
N SER A 509 -8.27 38.12 -8.29
CA SER A 509 -8.05 39.20 -9.26
C SER A 509 -7.30 40.38 -8.67
N LYS A 510 -7.40 40.66 -7.36
CA LYS A 510 -6.62 41.71 -6.68
C LYS A 510 -5.10 41.45 -6.69
N GLN A 511 -4.66 40.20 -6.77
CA GLN A 511 -3.24 39.85 -6.76
C GLN A 511 -2.59 40.30 -8.09
N ASN A 512 -1.47 41.03 -7.99
CA ASN A 512 -0.76 41.57 -9.16
C ASN A 512 -0.24 40.41 -10.04
N SER A 513 -0.78 40.28 -11.25
CA SER A 513 -0.19 39.50 -12.33
C SER A 513 1.08 40.22 -12.79
N LEU A 514 2.24 39.85 -12.25
CA LEU A 514 3.48 40.06 -12.99
C LEU A 514 3.50 39.02 -14.13
N CYS A 515 2.78 39.28 -15.23
CA CYS A 515 2.94 38.48 -16.44
C CYS A 515 2.73 39.28 -17.71
N CYS A 516 3.78 39.25 -18.53
CA CYS A 516 3.87 39.77 -19.87
C CYS A 516 2.80 39.20 -20.82
N SER A 517 2.45 40.00 -21.85
CA SER A 517 1.82 39.64 -23.14
C SER A 517 1.89 38.17 -23.41
N TYR A 518 0.78 37.50 -23.78
CA TYR A 518 0.80 36.57 -24.91
C TYR A 518 -0.63 36.22 -25.37
N ARG A 519 -1.13 37.01 -26.31
CA ARG A 519 -2.02 36.69 -27.46
C ARG A 519 -3.15 35.63 -27.32
N VAL A 520 -4.01 35.70 -26.30
CA VAL A 520 -5.37 35.13 -26.19
C VAL A 520 -6.29 35.63 -27.33
N GLU A 521 -6.04 35.16 -28.56
CA GLU A 521 -7.08 35.14 -29.61
C GLU A 521 -8.01 33.94 -29.35
N ILE A 522 -9.07 34.15 -28.56
CA ILE A 522 -10.11 33.12 -28.25
C ILE A 522 -10.95 32.70 -29.48
N GLN A 523 -10.64 33.20 -30.69
CA GLN A 523 -11.37 32.84 -31.91
C GLN A 523 -10.70 31.81 -32.81
N ARG A 524 -9.47 31.32 -32.53
CA ARG A 524 -8.88 30.17 -33.27
C ARG A 524 -8.01 29.28 -32.37
N PRO A 525 -8.46 28.06 -32.01
CA PRO A 525 -7.74 27.15 -31.12
C PRO A 525 -6.68 26.35 -31.89
N ARG A 526 -5.63 27.00 -32.43
CA ARG A 526 -4.53 26.29 -33.12
C ARG A 526 -3.10 26.70 -32.73
N SER A 527 -2.88 27.68 -31.86
CA SER A 527 -1.50 28.11 -31.56
C SER A 527 -1.24 28.62 -30.14
N PHE A 528 -2.09 28.29 -29.17
CA PHE A 528 -2.11 29.03 -27.89
C PHE A 528 -1.11 28.57 -26.81
N ILE A 529 -0.27 27.56 -27.04
CA ILE A 529 0.83 27.22 -26.12
C ILE A 529 2.04 26.72 -26.92
N ALA A 530 2.58 27.59 -27.77
CA ALA A 530 3.69 27.23 -28.65
C ALA A 530 5.03 27.86 -28.28
N ASN A 531 5.15 28.77 -27.29
CA ASN A 531 6.45 29.32 -26.93
C ASN A 531 6.57 29.74 -25.45
N ASN A 532 7.27 28.86 -24.71
CA ASN A 532 8.43 29.15 -23.88
C ASN A 532 8.38 29.98 -22.57
N LEU A 533 9.21 29.44 -21.65
CA LEU A 533 10.00 30.09 -20.60
C LEU A 533 9.23 30.68 -19.40
N CYS A 534 9.19 29.86 -18.35
CA CYS A 534 9.32 30.28 -16.96
C CYS A 534 10.20 31.55 -16.87
N LEU A 535 9.58 32.70 -16.54
CA LEU A 535 10.30 33.94 -16.31
C LEU A 535 11.33 33.70 -15.20
N LYS A 536 12.62 33.84 -15.52
CA LYS A 536 13.62 34.12 -14.49
C LYS A 536 13.31 35.51 -13.96
N MET A 537 12.53 35.60 -12.88
CA MET A 537 12.76 36.66 -11.92
C MET A 537 14.07 36.35 -11.18
N GLY A 538 14.78 37.41 -10.81
CA GLY A 538 16.09 37.33 -10.17
C GLY A 538 16.14 36.34 -9.01
N ASP A 539 17.36 35.89 -8.71
CA ASP A 539 17.66 34.82 -7.77
C ASP A 539 16.78 34.86 -6.51
N SER A 540 16.03 33.76 -6.29
CA SER A 540 15.11 33.49 -5.16
C SER A 540 13.64 33.88 -5.34
N ASP A 541 12.92 33.23 -6.27
CA ASP A 541 11.68 32.47 -6.00
C ASP A 541 10.99 32.08 -7.33
N MET A 542 10.84 30.78 -7.58
CA MET A 542 10.17 30.26 -8.78
C MET A 542 8.65 30.25 -8.57
N VAL A 543 7.91 31.10 -9.26
CA VAL A 543 6.43 31.16 -9.21
C VAL A 543 5.81 30.14 -10.19
N ASP A 544 4.81 29.38 -9.75
CA ASP A 544 4.11 28.38 -10.58
C ASP A 544 3.36 29.07 -11.75
N PRO A 545 3.55 28.64 -13.01
CA PRO A 545 2.83 29.19 -14.17
C PRO A 545 1.31 29.24 -14.03
N VAL A 546 0.71 28.33 -13.26
CA VAL A 546 -0.75 28.34 -12.99
C VAL A 546 -1.12 29.54 -12.13
N THR A 547 -0.35 29.86 -11.09
CA THR A 547 -0.64 30.99 -10.19
C THR A 547 -0.52 32.35 -10.85
N VAL A 548 0.36 32.47 -11.85
CA VAL A 548 0.57 33.69 -12.64
C VAL A 548 -0.68 34.09 -13.44
N LEU A 549 -1.52 33.13 -13.81
CA LEU A 549 -2.76 33.34 -14.59
C LEU A 549 -4.00 33.62 -13.73
N GLY A 550 -3.86 33.68 -12.39
CA GLY A 550 -4.99 33.76 -11.47
C GLY A 550 -5.94 34.94 -11.74
N SER A 551 -5.39 36.13 -11.97
CA SER A 551 -6.16 37.33 -12.31
C SER A 551 -6.98 37.13 -13.60
N THR A 552 -6.31 36.70 -14.67
CA THR A 552 -6.90 36.51 -16.00
C THR A 552 -8.00 35.45 -15.99
N ILE A 553 -7.75 34.28 -15.40
CA ILE A 553 -8.70 33.17 -15.32
C ILE A 553 -9.93 33.57 -14.51
N SER A 554 -9.70 34.25 -13.37
CA SER A 554 -10.77 34.74 -12.52
C SER A 554 -11.72 35.68 -13.29
N MET A 555 -11.17 36.68 -13.98
CA MET A 555 -11.97 37.66 -14.72
C MET A 555 -12.73 37.05 -15.90
N TRP A 556 -12.13 36.10 -16.62
CA TRP A 556 -12.84 35.35 -17.66
C TRP A 556 -14.02 34.56 -17.11
N PHE A 557 -13.80 33.85 -16.01
CA PHE A 557 -14.85 33.06 -15.40
C PHE A 557 -15.97 33.95 -14.84
N LEU A 558 -15.64 35.05 -14.16
CA LEU A 558 -16.62 36.02 -13.67
C LEU A 558 -17.45 36.63 -14.81
N SER A 559 -16.84 36.96 -15.95
CA SER A 559 -17.56 37.45 -17.13
C SER A 559 -18.58 36.43 -17.67
N ILE A 560 -18.18 35.14 -17.76
CA ILE A 560 -19.10 34.06 -18.16
C ILE A 560 -20.20 33.87 -17.09
N PHE A 561 -19.85 33.95 -15.81
CA PHE A 561 -20.77 33.77 -14.69
C PHE A 561 -21.85 34.88 -14.66
N CYS A 562 -21.45 36.14 -14.81
CA CYS A 562 -22.37 37.29 -14.85
C CYS A 562 -23.26 37.27 -16.10
N SER A 563 -22.73 36.88 -17.25
CA SER A 563 -23.53 36.82 -18.48
C SER A 563 -24.60 35.72 -18.46
N SER A 564 -24.64 34.82 -17.47
CA SER A 564 -25.66 33.76 -17.37
C SER A 564 -26.98 34.23 -16.77
N HIS A 565 -26.93 35.09 -15.75
CA HIS A 565 -28.12 35.51 -15.01
C HIS A 565 -27.87 36.83 -14.25
N PRO A 566 -28.81 37.79 -14.24
CA PRO A 566 -28.60 39.10 -13.62
C PRO A 566 -28.29 39.05 -12.12
N ASN A 567 -28.88 38.10 -11.38
CA ASN A 567 -28.54 37.88 -9.95
C ASN A 567 -27.05 37.60 -9.71
N ASN A 568 -26.33 37.02 -10.68
CA ASN A 568 -24.89 36.79 -10.56
C ASN A 568 -24.12 38.10 -10.65
N THR A 569 -24.53 39.00 -11.56
CA THR A 569 -24.01 40.36 -11.66
C THR A 569 -24.22 41.13 -10.36
N LEU A 570 -25.41 41.02 -9.75
CA LEU A 570 -25.68 41.61 -8.44
C LEU A 570 -24.76 41.07 -7.35
N THR A 571 -24.52 39.76 -7.33
CA THR A 571 -23.59 39.13 -6.36
C THR A 571 -22.16 39.68 -6.51
N VAL A 572 -21.67 39.86 -7.73
CA VAL A 572 -20.35 40.48 -7.99
C VAL A 572 -20.32 41.95 -7.55
N MET A 573 -21.41 42.69 -7.75
CA MET A 573 -21.52 44.09 -7.33
C MET A 573 -21.59 44.24 -5.81
N GLU A 574 -22.21 43.29 -5.09
CA GLU A 574 -22.24 43.27 -3.62
C GLU A 574 -20.83 43.09 -3.01
N ASP A 575 -19.94 42.34 -3.70
CA ASP A 575 -18.56 42.06 -3.26
C ASP A 575 -17.53 43.08 -3.81
N ASN A 576 -17.95 44.30 -4.15
CA ASN A 576 -17.11 45.38 -4.69
C ASN A 576 -16.37 45.05 -6.01
N GLY A 577 -16.96 44.20 -6.85
CA GLY A 577 -16.35 43.78 -8.10
C GLY A 577 -16.08 44.94 -9.07
N LEU A 578 -16.98 45.93 -9.12
CA LEU A 578 -16.83 47.09 -10.02
C LEU A 578 -15.64 47.96 -9.64
N GLU A 579 -15.44 48.19 -8.34
CA GLU A 579 -14.34 48.96 -7.78
C GLU A 579 -12.98 48.32 -8.10
N ILE A 580 -12.88 46.98 -7.98
CA ILE A 580 -11.66 46.22 -8.29
C ILE A 580 -11.32 46.34 -9.79
N ILE A 581 -12.32 46.24 -10.67
CA ILE A 581 -12.15 46.38 -12.12
C ILE A 581 -11.74 47.82 -12.48
N ALA A 582 -12.38 48.80 -11.87
CA ALA A 582 -12.09 50.22 -12.06
C ALA A 582 -10.64 50.55 -11.66
N GLU A 583 -10.20 50.06 -10.50
CA GLU A 583 -8.83 50.25 -10.01
C GLU A 583 -7.81 49.65 -10.98
N LYS A 584 -8.05 48.42 -11.49
CA LYS A 584 -7.18 47.79 -12.49
C LYS A 584 -7.13 48.57 -13.80
N LEU A 585 -8.27 49.02 -14.33
CA LEU A 585 -8.32 49.79 -15.57
C LEU A 585 -7.63 51.16 -15.45
N GLN A 586 -7.75 51.81 -14.29
CA GLN A 586 -7.03 53.05 -14.01
C GLN A 586 -5.52 52.87 -14.04
N ARG A 587 -4.98 51.75 -13.51
CA ARG A 587 -3.53 51.46 -13.58
C ARG A 587 -3.00 51.40 -15.03
N TYR A 588 -3.78 50.87 -15.97
CA TYR A 588 -3.42 50.88 -17.39
C TYR A 588 -3.49 52.26 -18.07
N LYS A 589 -4.19 53.23 -17.46
CA LYS A 589 -4.26 54.61 -17.97
C LYS A 589 -2.98 55.41 -17.65
N PHE A 590 -2.22 55.01 -16.63
CA PHE A 590 -1.00 55.70 -16.17
C PHE A 590 0.31 55.07 -16.67
N ASN A 591 0.31 53.81 -17.13
CA ASN A 591 1.48 53.15 -17.73
C ASN A 591 1.54 53.37 -19.25
N THR A 592 1.98 54.55 -19.69
CA THR A 592 2.12 54.88 -21.13
C THR A 592 3.44 54.42 -21.77
N GLN A 593 4.18 53.47 -21.18
CA GLN A 593 5.55 53.16 -21.64
C GLN A 593 5.96 51.68 -21.78
N GLU A 594 5.03 50.70 -21.70
CA GLU A 594 5.34 49.30 -22.07
C GLU A 594 4.37 48.79 -23.14
N GLU A 595 4.81 48.86 -24.39
CA GLU A 595 4.05 48.42 -25.55
C GLU A 595 4.01 46.89 -25.66
N VAL A 596 2.83 46.39 -26.04
CA VAL A 596 2.49 45.03 -26.49
C VAL A 596 2.05 44.03 -25.41
N SER A 597 2.47 44.19 -24.15
CA SER A 597 2.08 43.28 -23.05
C SER A 597 0.63 43.31 -22.61
N ASP A 598 0.14 44.51 -22.39
CA ASP A 598 -0.99 44.75 -21.50
C ASP A 598 -2.33 44.88 -22.23
N SER A 599 -2.40 44.42 -23.48
CA SER A 599 -3.59 44.60 -24.31
C SER A 599 -4.71 43.64 -23.95
N GLU A 600 -4.41 42.41 -23.52
CA GLU A 600 -5.44 41.36 -23.37
C GLU A 600 -6.13 41.36 -22.03
N GLU A 601 -5.39 41.51 -20.93
CA GLU A 601 -6.01 41.67 -19.61
C GLU A 601 -6.95 42.89 -19.63
N LYS A 602 -6.56 43.96 -20.33
CA LYS A 602 -7.39 45.12 -20.63
C LYS A 602 -8.64 44.76 -21.46
N TRP A 603 -8.52 43.98 -22.53
CA TRP A 603 -9.69 43.51 -23.30
C TRP A 603 -10.64 42.65 -22.47
N ILE A 604 -10.11 41.83 -21.57
CA ILE A 604 -10.89 40.96 -20.68
C ILE A 604 -11.64 41.80 -19.65
N LEU A 605 -10.96 42.77 -19.03
CA LEU A 605 -11.55 43.75 -18.13
C LEU A 605 -12.67 44.55 -18.81
N LEU A 606 -12.43 45.04 -20.03
CA LEU A 606 -13.42 45.77 -20.82
C LEU A 606 -14.62 44.88 -21.21
N SER A 607 -14.36 43.63 -21.60
CA SER A 607 -15.43 42.67 -21.91
C SER A 607 -16.25 42.33 -20.68
N PHE A 608 -15.60 42.20 -19.53
CA PHE A 608 -16.28 41.94 -18.26
C PHE A 608 -17.13 43.16 -17.83
N LEU A 609 -16.59 44.38 -17.93
CA LEU A 609 -17.37 45.60 -17.73
C LEU A 609 -18.58 45.68 -18.66
N ALA A 610 -18.40 45.37 -19.94
CA ALA A 610 -19.48 45.38 -20.91
C ALA A 610 -20.62 44.44 -20.46
N VAL A 611 -20.30 43.21 -20.06
CA VAL A 611 -21.26 42.25 -19.51
C VAL A 611 -21.97 42.80 -18.26
N MET A 612 -21.24 43.40 -17.31
CA MET A 612 -21.85 43.98 -16.11
C MET A 612 -22.75 45.17 -16.41
N SER A 613 -22.44 45.95 -17.46
CA SER A 613 -23.15 47.17 -17.86
C SER A 613 -24.43 46.94 -18.68
N GLN A 614 -24.71 45.70 -19.10
CA GLN A 614 -25.89 45.39 -19.93
C GLN A 614 -27.23 45.65 -19.22
N GLU A 615 -27.25 45.63 -17.88
CA GLU A 615 -28.42 45.93 -17.06
C GLU A 615 -28.18 47.14 -16.15
N GLN A 616 -28.42 48.34 -16.67
CA GLN A 616 -28.20 49.62 -15.96
C GLN A 616 -29.05 49.79 -14.68
N THR A 617 -30.12 49.01 -14.52
CA THR A 617 -31.04 49.08 -13.38
C THR A 617 -30.48 48.50 -12.08
N LEU A 618 -29.36 47.77 -12.15
CA LEU A 618 -28.76 47.10 -10.99
C LEU A 618 -27.74 47.98 -10.22
N PHE A 619 -27.35 49.13 -10.78
CA PHE A 619 -26.26 49.96 -10.23
C PHE A 619 -26.75 50.92 -9.14
N ARG A 620 -26.01 51.00 -8.03
CA ARG A 620 -26.18 52.07 -7.04
C ARG A 620 -25.65 53.41 -7.61
N PRO A 621 -26.13 54.58 -7.13
CA PRO A 621 -25.69 55.88 -7.64
C PRO A 621 -24.17 56.09 -7.64
N GLN A 622 -23.46 55.60 -6.62
CA GLN A 622 -21.99 55.65 -6.53
C GLN A 622 -21.30 54.77 -7.57
N GLN A 623 -21.86 53.60 -7.86
CA GLN A 623 -21.34 52.67 -8.88
C GLN A 623 -21.58 53.21 -10.30
N TYR A 624 -22.71 53.88 -10.52
CA TYR A 624 -22.99 54.59 -11.76
C TYR A 624 -21.99 55.73 -12.01
N GLN A 625 -21.59 56.47 -10.97
CA GLN A 625 -20.53 57.49 -11.08
C GLN A 625 -19.18 56.90 -11.49
N ILE A 626 -18.77 55.76 -10.92
CA ILE A 626 -17.54 55.05 -11.32
C ILE A 626 -17.62 54.65 -12.80
N LEU A 627 -18.76 54.12 -13.24
CA LEU A 627 -18.95 53.66 -14.61
C LEU A 627 -18.96 54.82 -15.63
N CYS A 628 -19.46 56.00 -15.24
CA CYS A 628 -19.36 57.22 -16.05
C CYS A 628 -17.94 57.82 -16.09
N GLN A 629 -17.08 57.51 -15.11
CA GLN A 629 -15.69 58.01 -15.05
C GLN A 629 -14.70 57.14 -15.84
N LEU A 630 -14.99 55.84 -15.96
CA LEU A 630 -14.27 54.88 -16.80
C LEU A 630 -14.62 55.07 -18.27
#